data_AF-A0AAJ1X9G5-F1
#
_entry.id   AF-A0AAJ1X9G5-F1
#
_cell.length_a   1.000
_cell.length_b   1.000
_cell.length_c   1.000
_cell.angle_alpha   90.00
_cell.angle_beta   90.00
_cell.angle_gamma   90.00
#
_symmetry.space_group_name_H-M   'P 1'
#
loop_
_entity.id
_entity.type
_entity.pdbx_description
1 polymer ?
#
loop_
_entity_poly.entity_id
_entity_poly.type
_entity_poly.pdbx_seq_one_letter_code
_entity_poly.pdbx_strand_id
1 'polypeptide(L)'
;MKRIGVLLVVLVVLAWVGSKLVPRSEPAVVAAPAAVVEAPQKQAQQPEATKAEPERPMTAAEKKAQQEKWFGGETIVAAERAVRGELKDPDAAQFRDVRANYTEEFGVVACGRVNAKNEFGGYTGFRRFVSGGKSVILEGRDNVADAWVEACL
;
A
#
# COMPACT_ATOMS: atom_id res chain seq x y z
N MET A 1 23.34 33.49 -23.42
CA MET A 1 22.92 32.58 -22.33
C MET A 1 22.05 31.39 -22.80
N LYS A 2 22.20 30.88 -24.05
CA LYS A 2 21.41 29.74 -24.58
C LYS A 2 22.23 28.43 -24.73
N ARG A 3 23.53 28.47 -24.46
CA ARG A 3 24.48 27.35 -24.71
C ARG A 3 24.73 26.45 -23.49
N ILE A 4 24.39 26.92 -22.27
CA ILE A 4 24.59 26.16 -21.02
C ILE A 4 23.47 25.13 -20.82
N GLY A 5 22.24 25.42 -21.28
CA GLY A 5 21.10 24.50 -21.16
C GLY A 5 21.18 23.26 -22.05
N VAL A 6 21.87 23.34 -23.20
CA VAL A 6 22.02 22.20 -24.12
C VAL A 6 23.03 21.18 -23.59
N LEU A 7 24.10 21.65 -22.91
CA LEU A 7 25.13 20.79 -22.34
C LEU A 7 24.62 19.93 -21.17
N LEU A 8 23.69 20.46 -20.35
CA LEU A 8 23.09 19.69 -19.25
C LEU A 8 22.13 18.59 -19.76
N VAL A 9 21.42 18.82 -20.86
CA VAL A 9 20.52 17.81 -21.44
C VAL A 9 21.32 16.66 -22.07
N VAL A 10 22.46 16.94 -22.71
CA VAL A 10 23.31 15.90 -23.33
C VAL A 10 23.99 15.01 -22.29
N LEU A 11 24.41 15.56 -21.13
CA LEU A 11 25.04 14.78 -20.07
C LEU A 11 24.07 13.83 -19.35
N VAL A 12 22.78 14.19 -19.24
CA VAL A 12 21.77 13.31 -18.63
C VAL A 12 21.42 12.12 -19.54
N VAL A 13 21.46 12.30 -20.87
CA VAL A 13 21.19 11.20 -21.83
C VAL A 13 22.34 10.19 -21.89
N LEU A 14 23.59 10.64 -21.77
CA LEU A 14 24.76 9.75 -21.79
C LEU A 14 24.87 8.83 -20.56
N ALA A 15 24.24 9.20 -19.43
CA ALA A 15 24.23 8.41 -18.22
C ALA A 15 23.18 7.26 -18.21
N TRP A 16 22.26 7.20 -19.18
CA TRP A 16 21.23 6.16 -19.24
C TRP A 16 21.59 4.95 -20.12
N VAL A 17 22.65 5.07 -20.93
CA VAL A 17 23.05 4.02 -21.91
C VAL A 17 24.08 3.03 -21.34
N GLY A 18 24.77 3.38 -20.26
CA GLY A 18 25.88 2.57 -19.74
C GLY A 18 25.50 1.64 -18.59
N SER A 19 24.87 0.49 -18.85
CA SER A 19 24.98 -0.75 -18.03
C SER A 19 24.16 -1.92 -18.63
N LYS A 20 24.58 -2.42 -19.80
CA LYS A 20 24.14 -3.74 -20.31
C LYS A 20 25.36 -4.52 -20.78
N LEU A 21 26.09 -5.09 -19.83
CA LEU A 21 27.14 -6.09 -20.08
C LEU A 21 27.03 -7.18 -19.01
N VAL A 22 26.23 -8.21 -19.32
CA VAL A 22 26.38 -9.55 -18.73
C VAL A 22 26.75 -10.47 -19.90
N PRO A 23 27.96 -11.03 -19.95
CA PRO A 23 28.33 -11.97 -21.00
C PRO A 23 27.78 -13.35 -20.64
N ARG A 24 26.88 -13.86 -21.47
CA ARG A 24 26.42 -15.25 -21.42
C ARG A 24 27.43 -16.11 -22.17
N SER A 25 28.14 -16.96 -21.44
CA SER A 25 29.01 -17.99 -22.00
C SER A 25 28.18 -19.10 -22.68
N GLU A 26 28.44 -19.35 -23.95
CA GLU A 26 28.06 -20.59 -24.65
C GLU A 26 29.14 -21.66 -24.41
N PRO A 27 28.75 -22.94 -24.50
CA PRO A 27 29.54 -23.81 -25.37
C PRO A 27 28.68 -24.55 -26.39
N ALA A 28 29.24 -24.61 -27.59
CA ALA A 28 28.74 -25.30 -28.76
C ALA A 28 28.76 -26.83 -28.61
N VAL A 29 27.73 -27.51 -29.12
CA VAL A 29 27.81 -28.91 -29.61
C VAL A 29 26.78 -29.17 -30.73
N VAL A 30 27.30 -29.27 -31.97
CA VAL A 30 27.07 -30.30 -33.02
C VAL A 30 25.69 -30.50 -33.69
N ALA A 31 25.65 -30.09 -34.97
CA ALA A 31 25.20 -30.75 -36.21
C ALA A 31 24.06 -31.82 -36.28
N ALA A 32 23.01 -31.44 -37.04
CA ALA A 32 22.39 -32.14 -38.20
C ALA A 32 21.37 -33.31 -37.98
N PRO A 33 20.60 -33.76 -39.00
CA PRO A 33 19.14 -33.58 -39.05
C PRO A 33 18.32 -34.88 -39.30
N ALA A 34 17.02 -34.92 -38.95
CA ALA A 34 15.94 -35.61 -39.71
C ALA A 34 14.60 -35.66 -38.93
N ALA A 35 13.56 -35.16 -39.60
CA ALA A 35 12.14 -35.51 -39.61
C ALA A 35 11.51 -36.33 -38.47
N VAL A 36 10.47 -35.76 -37.83
CA VAL A 36 9.22 -36.48 -37.47
C VAL A 36 8.02 -35.50 -37.51
N VAL A 37 7.13 -35.72 -38.48
CA VAL A 37 5.65 -35.77 -38.44
C VAL A 37 4.84 -34.84 -37.50
N GLU A 38 3.80 -34.22 -38.08
CA GLU A 38 2.40 -34.13 -37.57
C GLU A 38 1.75 -32.74 -37.42
N ALA A 39 1.00 -32.34 -38.47
CA ALA A 39 -0.34 -31.72 -38.48
C ALA A 39 -0.64 -30.48 -37.57
N PRO A 40 -1.87 -29.92 -37.62
CA PRO A 40 -2.20 -28.64 -38.24
C PRO A 40 -2.15 -27.46 -37.27
N GLN A 41 -1.91 -26.27 -37.83
CA GLN A 41 -1.85 -24.99 -37.12
C GLN A 41 -3.10 -24.77 -36.24
N LYS A 42 -2.91 -24.96 -34.93
CA LYS A 42 -3.83 -24.46 -33.92
C LYS A 42 -3.64 -22.94 -33.89
N GLN A 43 -4.51 -22.28 -34.65
CA GLN A 43 -4.64 -20.83 -34.69
C GLN A 43 -4.58 -20.27 -33.28
N ALA A 44 -3.76 -19.24 -33.13
CA ALA A 44 -3.70 -18.41 -31.95
C ALA A 44 -5.11 -17.94 -31.60
N GLN A 45 -5.72 -18.58 -30.61
CA GLN A 45 -6.76 -17.95 -29.83
C GLN A 45 -6.04 -16.84 -29.06
N GLN A 46 -6.03 -15.64 -29.65
CA GLN A 46 -5.94 -14.42 -28.89
C GLN A 46 -6.90 -14.57 -27.70
N PRO A 47 -6.46 -14.35 -26.45
CA PRO A 47 -7.41 -14.03 -25.40
C PRO A 47 -8.18 -12.84 -25.93
N GLU A 48 -9.45 -13.09 -26.24
CA GLU A 48 -10.47 -12.10 -26.54
C GLU A 48 -10.21 -10.94 -25.61
N ALA A 49 -9.83 -9.80 -26.20
CA ALA A 49 -9.77 -8.54 -25.49
C ALA A 49 -11.12 -8.40 -24.81
N THR A 50 -11.15 -8.55 -23.48
CA THR A 50 -12.31 -8.22 -22.67
C THR A 50 -12.63 -6.78 -23.01
N LYS A 51 -13.64 -6.63 -23.86
CA LYS A 51 -14.21 -5.37 -24.30
C LYS A 51 -14.39 -4.53 -23.05
N ALA A 52 -13.64 -3.43 -22.97
CA ALA A 52 -13.75 -2.48 -21.88
C ALA A 52 -15.23 -2.14 -21.70
N GLU A 53 -15.78 -2.56 -20.57
CA GLU A 53 -17.09 -2.15 -20.11
C GLU A 53 -17.08 -0.61 -20.07
N PRO A 54 -18.15 0.07 -20.54
CA PRO A 54 -18.17 1.53 -20.55
C PRO A 54 -17.88 2.04 -19.14
N GLU A 55 -17.20 3.18 -19.01
CA GLU A 55 -16.78 3.83 -17.77
C GLU A 55 -17.95 4.02 -16.78
N ARG A 56 -18.35 2.95 -16.08
CA ARG A 56 -19.35 3.04 -15.03
C ARG A 56 -18.66 3.73 -13.86
N PRO A 57 -19.25 4.80 -13.30
CA PRO A 57 -18.72 5.37 -12.07
C PRO A 57 -18.66 4.26 -11.01
N MET A 58 -17.50 4.12 -10.37
CA MET A 58 -17.32 3.12 -9.30
C MET A 58 -18.38 3.33 -8.23
N THR A 59 -18.95 2.24 -7.73
CA THR A 59 -19.87 2.30 -6.58
C THR A 59 -19.12 2.76 -5.33
N ALA A 60 -19.85 3.31 -4.35
CA ALA A 60 -19.25 3.73 -3.08
C ALA A 60 -18.51 2.58 -2.36
N ALA A 61 -19.04 1.36 -2.46
CA ALA A 61 -18.41 0.16 -1.88
C ALA A 61 -17.08 -0.20 -2.58
N GLU A 62 -17.03 -0.12 -3.91
CA GLU A 62 -15.78 -0.37 -4.66
C GLU A 62 -14.75 0.70 -4.37
N LYS A 63 -15.16 1.98 -4.30
CA LYS A 63 -14.27 3.08 -3.92
C LYS A 63 -13.72 2.88 -2.50
N LYS A 64 -14.58 2.51 -1.54
CA LYS A 64 -14.18 2.20 -0.17
C LYS A 64 -13.13 1.09 -0.12
N ALA A 65 -13.42 -0.06 -0.73
CA ALA A 65 -12.51 -1.20 -0.75
C ALA A 65 -11.17 -0.88 -1.43
N GLN A 66 -11.22 -0.09 -2.51
CA GLN A 66 -10.02 0.38 -3.20
C GLN A 66 -9.19 1.26 -2.25
N GLN A 67 -9.76 2.30 -1.65
CA GLN A 67 -9.05 3.22 -0.76
C GLN A 67 -8.42 2.50 0.44
N GLU A 68 -9.16 1.61 1.09
CA GLU A 68 -8.65 0.79 2.19
C GLU A 68 -7.49 -0.12 1.75
N LYS A 69 -7.55 -0.69 0.55
CA LYS A 69 -6.47 -1.52 0.00
C LYS A 69 -5.19 -0.73 -0.25
N TRP A 70 -5.30 0.49 -0.78
CA TRP A 70 -4.11 1.28 -1.13
C TRP A 70 -3.48 1.97 0.08
N PHE A 71 -4.29 2.52 0.98
CA PHE A 71 -3.78 3.37 2.07
C PHE A 71 -3.91 2.72 3.45
N GLY A 72 -4.72 1.67 3.61
CA GLY A 72 -5.07 1.14 4.92
C GLY A 72 -3.87 0.67 5.74
N GLY A 73 -2.92 -0.03 5.12
CA GLY A 73 -1.70 -0.48 5.80
C GLY A 73 -0.84 0.68 6.30
N GLU A 74 -0.67 1.72 5.47
CA GLU A 74 0.08 2.92 5.84
C GLU A 74 -0.62 3.66 6.99
N THR A 75 -1.93 3.88 6.88
CA THR A 75 -2.73 4.56 7.91
C THR A 75 -2.65 3.82 9.24
N ILE A 76 -2.71 2.48 9.24
CA ILE A 76 -2.57 1.67 10.46
C ILE A 76 -1.21 1.90 11.12
N VAL A 77 -0.11 1.82 10.36
CA VAL A 77 1.23 2.02 10.91
C VAL A 77 1.42 3.43 11.47
N ALA A 78 0.93 4.44 10.73
CA ALA A 78 0.96 5.82 11.17
C ALA A 78 0.11 6.04 12.43
N ALA A 79 -1.07 5.43 12.49
CA ALA A 79 -1.97 5.49 13.64
C ALA A 79 -1.37 4.86 14.89
N GLU A 80 -0.77 3.67 14.80
CA GLU A 80 -0.12 3.07 15.97
C GLU A 80 1.05 3.93 16.47
N ARG A 81 1.80 4.57 15.56
CA ARG A 81 2.86 5.52 15.93
C ARG A 81 2.27 6.72 16.68
N ALA A 82 1.19 7.31 16.16
CA ALA A 82 0.51 8.42 16.81
C ALA A 82 -0.01 8.01 18.21
N VAL A 83 -0.69 6.86 18.30
CA VAL A 83 -1.18 6.32 19.57
C VAL A 83 -0.03 6.13 20.57
N ARG A 84 1.09 5.53 20.16
CA ARG A 84 2.28 5.35 21.02
C ARG A 84 2.77 6.69 21.59
N GLY A 85 2.77 7.75 20.79
CA GLY A 85 3.15 9.10 21.22
C GLY A 85 2.26 9.70 22.30
N GLU A 86 1.02 9.21 22.44
CA GLU A 86 0.05 9.69 23.43
C GLU A 86 0.05 8.90 24.75
N LEU A 87 0.82 7.81 24.84
CA LEU A 87 0.88 6.94 26.00
C LEU A 87 2.01 7.32 26.97
N LYS A 88 1.85 6.95 28.24
CA LYS A 88 2.87 7.16 29.29
C LYS A 88 4.11 6.28 29.07
N ASP A 89 3.90 5.04 28.66
CA ASP A 89 4.94 4.09 28.25
C ASP A 89 4.62 3.63 26.81
N PRO A 90 5.23 4.26 25.79
CA PRO A 90 4.99 3.95 24.38
C PRO A 90 5.37 2.51 23.99
N ASP A 91 6.41 1.96 24.62
CA ASP A 91 6.93 0.63 24.30
C ASP A 91 6.07 -0.49 24.91
N ALA A 92 5.33 -0.19 25.98
CA ALA A 92 4.36 -1.11 26.57
C ALA A 92 3.04 -1.22 25.79
N ALA A 93 2.87 -0.48 24.68
CA ALA A 93 1.63 -0.44 23.92
C ALA A 93 1.29 -1.79 23.28
N GLN A 94 0.07 -2.28 23.57
CA GLN A 94 -0.49 -3.49 22.99
C GLN A 94 -1.70 -3.12 22.14
N PHE A 95 -1.64 -3.44 20.85
CA PHE A 95 -2.69 -3.14 19.89
C PHE A 95 -3.51 -4.39 19.57
N ARG A 96 -4.83 -4.22 19.42
CA ARG A 96 -5.74 -5.27 18.95
C ARG A 96 -6.85 -4.68 18.09
N ASP A 97 -7.37 -5.51 17.19
CA ASP A 97 -8.50 -5.18 16.30
C ASP A 97 -8.28 -3.92 15.46
N VAL A 98 -7.02 -3.66 15.10
CA VAL A 98 -6.66 -2.49 14.31
C VAL A 98 -7.00 -2.74 12.86
N ARG A 99 -7.87 -1.90 12.31
CA ARG A 99 -8.32 -1.99 10.92
C ARG A 99 -8.44 -0.60 10.32
N ALA A 100 -8.21 -0.52 9.02
CA ALA A 100 -8.49 0.68 8.25
C ALA A 100 -9.97 0.69 7.86
N ASN A 101 -10.58 1.87 7.84
CA ASN A 101 -11.92 2.10 7.32
C ASN A 101 -11.89 3.38 6.48
N TYR A 102 -12.47 3.33 5.28
CA TYR A 102 -12.65 4.53 4.47
C TYR A 102 -14.02 5.16 4.70
N THR A 103 -14.00 6.48 4.90
CA THR A 103 -15.17 7.36 4.91
C THR A 103 -14.99 8.47 3.89
N GLU A 104 -16.08 8.97 3.32
CA GLU A 104 -16.03 10.10 2.39
C GLU A 104 -15.59 11.39 3.10
N GLU A 105 -15.90 11.55 4.39
CA GLU A 105 -15.60 12.74 5.18
C GLU A 105 -14.14 12.79 5.66
N PHE A 106 -13.62 11.68 6.18
CA PHE A 106 -12.31 11.63 6.83
C PHE A 106 -11.23 10.90 6.01
N GLY A 107 -11.60 10.33 4.86
CA GLY A 107 -10.72 9.46 4.10
C GLY A 107 -10.48 8.13 4.81
N VAL A 108 -9.27 7.57 4.66
CA VAL A 108 -8.89 6.32 5.32
C VAL A 108 -8.44 6.61 6.76
N VAL A 109 -9.19 6.10 7.71
CA VAL A 109 -8.88 6.16 9.15
C VAL A 109 -8.50 4.77 9.66
N ALA A 110 -7.71 4.70 10.73
CA ALA A 110 -7.48 3.48 11.48
C ALA A 110 -8.27 3.50 12.79
N CYS A 111 -9.01 2.43 13.02
CA CYS A 111 -9.78 2.19 14.22
C CYS A 111 -9.22 0.96 14.93
N GLY A 112 -9.11 0.99 16.25
CA GLY A 112 -8.64 -0.16 16.99
C GLY A 112 -8.70 0.02 18.50
N ARG A 113 -8.03 -0.89 19.20
CA ARG A 113 -7.93 -0.87 20.65
C ARG A 113 -6.48 -0.90 21.08
N VAL A 114 -6.15 -0.13 22.12
CA VAL A 114 -4.81 -0.07 22.72
C VAL A 114 -4.90 -0.28 24.23
N ASN A 115 -3.97 -1.07 24.77
CA ASN A 115 -3.72 -1.17 26.21
C ASN A 115 -2.26 -0.78 26.49
N ALA A 116 -2.01 -0.09 27.59
CA ALA A 116 -0.68 0.39 27.97
C ALA A 116 -0.55 0.50 29.49
N LYS A 117 0.68 0.60 29.98
CA LYS A 117 0.95 0.83 31.40
C LYS A 117 0.59 2.27 31.80
N ASN A 118 0.01 2.41 32.99
CA ASN A 118 -0.19 3.70 33.64
C ASN A 118 1.07 4.14 34.43
N GLU A 119 0.98 5.25 35.16
CA GLU A 119 2.09 5.80 35.97
C GLU A 119 2.51 4.88 37.14
N PHE A 120 1.67 3.91 37.50
CA PHE A 120 1.97 2.89 38.51
C PHE A 120 2.52 1.59 37.89
N GLY A 121 2.76 1.56 36.57
CA GLY A 121 3.33 0.41 35.86
C GLY A 121 2.34 -0.71 35.52
N GLY A 122 1.05 -0.53 35.81
CA GLY A 122 -0.01 -1.53 35.58
C GLY A 122 -0.81 -1.28 34.29
N TYR A 123 -1.28 -2.37 33.66
CA TYR A 123 -2.22 -2.31 32.55
C TYR A 123 -3.65 -2.12 33.06
N THR A 124 -4.41 -1.20 32.46
CA THR A 124 -5.77 -0.83 32.90
C THR A 124 -6.89 -1.34 31.99
N GLY A 125 -6.53 -1.97 30.87
CA GLY A 125 -7.47 -2.53 29.92
C GLY A 125 -7.40 -1.88 28.54
N PHE A 126 -8.02 -2.53 27.57
CA PHE A 126 -8.06 -2.04 26.19
C PHE A 126 -9.02 -0.87 26.07
N ARG A 127 -8.53 0.21 25.45
CA ARG A 127 -9.24 1.46 25.19
C ARG A 127 -9.29 1.72 23.70
N ARG A 128 -10.41 2.24 23.21
CA ARG A 128 -10.63 2.53 21.79
C ARG A 128 -9.78 3.71 21.33
N PHE A 129 -9.36 3.66 20.07
CA PHE A 129 -8.77 4.81 19.40
C PHE A 129 -9.26 4.93 17.95
N VAL A 130 -9.32 6.16 17.46
CA VAL A 130 -9.53 6.50 16.05
C VAL A 130 -8.41 7.42 15.61
N SER A 131 -7.79 7.15 14.46
CA SER A 131 -6.65 7.93 13.99
C SER A 131 -6.60 8.04 12.47
N GLY A 132 -6.41 9.26 11.98
CA GLY A 132 -6.09 9.53 10.57
C GLY A 132 -4.58 9.43 10.26
N GLY A 133 -3.79 8.82 11.14
CA GLY A 133 -2.33 8.66 11.01
C GLY A 133 -1.48 9.85 11.49
N LYS A 134 -2.01 11.08 11.50
CA LYS A 134 -1.31 12.27 12.01
C LYS A 134 -1.69 12.64 13.45
N SER A 135 -2.95 12.40 13.80
CA SER A 135 -3.53 12.65 15.12
C SER A 135 -4.30 11.42 15.57
N VAL A 136 -4.61 11.35 16.86
CA VAL A 136 -5.40 10.28 17.46
C VAL A 136 -6.43 10.85 18.42
N ILE A 137 -7.63 10.26 18.39
CA ILE A 137 -8.68 10.41 19.39
C ILE A 137 -8.65 9.14 20.23
N LEU A 138 -8.31 9.25 21.52
CA LEU A 138 -8.07 8.12 22.40
C LEU A 138 -9.03 8.12 23.59
N GLU A 139 -9.70 6.99 23.82
CA GLU A 139 -10.61 6.81 24.95
C GLU A 139 -9.92 7.05 26.30
N GLY A 140 -10.56 7.81 27.18
CA GLY A 140 -10.03 8.22 28.48
C GLY A 140 -9.13 9.46 28.44
N ARG A 141 -8.81 9.98 27.25
CA ARG A 141 -8.28 11.33 27.04
C ARG A 141 -9.28 12.22 26.30
N ASP A 142 -9.90 11.67 25.26
CA ASP A 142 -10.80 12.34 24.36
C ASP A 142 -12.19 11.67 24.36
N ASN A 143 -13.21 12.37 23.83
CA ASN A 143 -14.52 11.77 23.57
C ASN A 143 -14.47 10.96 22.27
N VAL A 144 -14.09 9.68 22.37
CA VAL A 144 -13.97 8.79 21.21
C VAL A 144 -15.31 8.33 20.63
N ALA A 145 -16.43 8.48 21.38
CA ALA A 145 -17.68 7.80 21.05
C ALA A 145 -18.23 8.20 19.67
N ASP A 146 -18.29 9.50 19.39
CA ASP A 146 -18.86 10.03 18.16
C ASP A 146 -17.98 9.67 16.96
N ALA A 147 -16.66 9.93 17.06
CA ALA A 147 -15.69 9.56 16.04
C ALA A 147 -15.67 8.05 15.74
N TRP A 148 -15.92 7.22 16.75
CA TRP A 148 -16.02 5.78 16.57
C TRP A 148 -17.28 5.38 15.80
N VAL A 149 -18.42 5.99 16.09
CA VAL A 149 -19.69 5.70 15.37
C VAL A 149 -19.59 6.15 13.92
N GLU A 150 -19.04 7.33 13.66
CA GLU A 150 -18.96 7.89 12.31
C GLU A 150 -17.90 7.22 11.44
N ALA A 151 -16.76 6.86 12.04
CA ALA A 151 -15.59 6.44 11.29
C ALA A 151 -15.24 4.94 11.40
N CYS A 152 -15.84 4.21 12.35
CA CYS A 152 -15.45 2.82 12.65
C CYS A 152 -16.59 1.80 12.65
N LEU A 153 -17.84 2.22 12.45
CA LEU A 153 -19.00 1.34 12.24
C LEU A 153 -19.43 1.36 10.77
#